data_AF-A0A1F1ZG65-F1
#
_entry.id   AF-A0A1F1ZG65-F1
#
_cell.length_a   1.000
_cell.length_b   1.000
_cell.length_c   1.000
_cell.angle_alpha   90.00
_cell.angle_beta   90.00
_cell.angle_gamma   90.00
#
_symmetry.space_group_name_H-M   'P 1'
#
loop_
_entity.id
_entity.type
_entity.pdbx_description
1 polymer ?
#
loop_
_entity_poly.entity_id
_entity_poly.type
_entity_poly.pdbx_seq_one_letter_code
_entity_poly.pdbx_strand_id
1 'polypeptide(L)'
;MLDDAPVNADHSDIFATLRVMDGETAVREVGNFFADPDETYFFLELPASTEVAGFQGGAPKVRETKWITIGTEDEALDLFGYDTDLSLLDGEVLHLILHADRIFYPGDPSWPADAPRIDEIFGYEIAD
;
A
#
# COMPACT_ATOMS: atom_id res chain seq x y z
N MET A 1 -13.72 -5.57 -23.18
CA MET A 1 -13.28 -4.20 -22.86
C MET A 1 -13.48 -4.09 -21.37
N LEU A 2 -12.38 -4.17 -20.60
CA LEU A 2 -12.43 -3.94 -19.16
C LEU A 2 -12.29 -2.43 -19.02
N ASP A 3 -13.35 -1.78 -18.56
CA ASP A 3 -13.35 -0.34 -18.29
C ASP A 3 -12.39 -0.06 -17.15
N ASP A 4 -11.49 0.89 -17.37
CA ASP A 4 -10.72 1.57 -16.32
C ASP A 4 -11.73 2.21 -15.35
N ALA A 5 -12.02 1.52 -14.24
CA ALA A 5 -12.78 2.12 -13.16
C ALA A 5 -11.81 3.03 -12.38
N PRO A 6 -12.09 4.35 -12.30
CA PRO A 6 -11.36 5.20 -11.37
C PRO A 6 -11.65 4.71 -9.95
N VAL A 7 -10.61 4.55 -9.12
CA VAL A 7 -10.79 4.32 -7.69
C VAL A 7 -11.35 5.61 -7.11
N ASN A 8 -12.68 5.70 -7.09
CA ASN A 8 -13.39 6.68 -6.30
C ASN A 8 -13.11 6.35 -4.83
N ALA A 9 -12.88 7.35 -3.98
CA ALA A 9 -12.81 7.19 -2.53
C ALA A 9 -14.13 6.71 -1.88
N ASP A 10 -15.16 6.41 -2.69
CA ASP A 10 -16.39 5.68 -2.31
C ASP A 10 -16.31 4.16 -2.60
N HIS A 11 -15.25 3.66 -3.23
CA HIS A 11 -15.05 2.24 -3.49
C HIS A 11 -14.31 1.60 -2.32
N SER A 12 -15.06 0.82 -1.55
CA SER A 12 -14.52 -0.09 -0.53
C SER A 12 -13.65 -1.20 -1.13
N ASP A 13 -13.71 -1.41 -2.44
CA ASP A 13 -13.02 -2.48 -3.16
C ASP A 13 -11.77 -1.97 -3.87
N ILE A 14 -10.59 -2.32 -3.35
CA ILE A 14 -9.30 -2.06 -4.02
C ILE A 14 -8.67 -3.38 -4.43
N PHE A 15 -8.32 -3.52 -5.71
CA PHE A 15 -7.46 -4.61 -6.17
C PHE A 15 -6.01 -4.15 -6.19
N ALA A 16 -5.14 -4.85 -5.47
CA ALA A 16 -3.73 -4.53 -5.43
C ALA A 16 -2.90 -5.81 -5.31
N THR A 17 -1.70 -5.80 -5.88
CA THR A 17 -0.74 -6.90 -5.72
C THR A 17 0.10 -6.63 -4.47
N LEU A 18 0.19 -7.59 -3.54
CA LEU A 18 1.16 -7.46 -2.44
C LEU A 18 2.57 -7.61 -3.01
N ARG A 19 3.45 -6.67 -2.66
CA ARG A 19 4.86 -6.69 -3.05
C ARG A 19 5.74 -6.63 -1.82
N VAL A 20 6.61 -7.62 -1.71
CA VAL A 20 7.61 -7.75 -0.65
C VAL A 20 8.96 -7.33 -1.20
N MET A 21 9.60 -6.33 -0.59
CA MET A 21 10.83 -5.72 -1.11
C MET A 21 11.86 -5.52 -0.01
N ASP A 22 13.13 -5.75 -0.32
CA ASP A 22 14.22 -5.24 0.52
C ASP A 22 14.29 -3.70 0.47
N GLY A 23 14.96 -3.09 1.45
CA GLY A 23 15.05 -1.63 1.55
C GLY A 23 15.65 -0.96 0.30
N GLU A 24 16.63 -1.57 -0.37
CA GLU A 24 17.24 -1.02 -1.59
C GLU A 24 16.22 -0.99 -2.75
N THR A 25 15.48 -2.08 -2.92
CA THR A 25 14.45 -2.21 -3.96
C THR A 25 13.28 -1.28 -3.70
N ALA A 26 12.83 -1.18 -2.45
CA ALA A 26 11.76 -0.28 -2.04
C ALA A 26 12.13 1.19 -2.35
N VAL A 27 13.36 1.61 -2.03
CA VAL A 27 13.84 2.97 -2.33
C VAL A 27 13.89 3.23 -3.84
N ARG A 28 14.28 2.21 -4.62
CA ARG A 28 14.39 2.34 -6.09
C ARG A 28 13.03 2.39 -6.77
N GLU A 29 12.06 1.59 -6.33
CA GLU A 29 10.78 1.39 -7.03
C GLU A 29 9.64 2.26 -6.52
N VAL A 30 9.59 2.50 -5.21
CA VAL A 30 8.46 3.18 -4.56
C VAL A 30 8.75 4.67 -4.34
N GLY A 31 9.97 5.02 -3.91
CA GLY A 31 10.38 6.41 -3.74
C GLY A 31 11.61 6.57 -2.86
N ASN A 32 12.17 7.77 -2.80
CA ASN A 32 13.39 8.02 -2.03
C ASN A 32 13.07 8.34 -0.56
N PHE A 33 13.04 7.31 0.31
CA PHE A 33 12.84 7.42 1.76
C PHE A 33 13.99 6.81 2.54
N PHE A 34 14.03 7.04 3.86
CA PHE A 34 14.99 6.36 4.73
C PHE A 34 14.52 4.94 5.06
N ALA A 35 14.85 4.00 4.18
CA ALA A 35 14.72 2.58 4.45
C ALA A 35 15.93 2.06 5.25
N ASP A 36 15.67 1.27 6.29
CA ASP A 36 16.66 0.36 6.84
C ASP A 36 16.98 -0.74 5.79
N PRO A 37 18.25 -0.88 5.34
CA PRO A 37 18.63 -1.87 4.33
C PRO A 37 18.52 -3.31 4.81
N ASP A 38 18.48 -3.55 6.12
CA ASP A 38 18.36 -4.89 6.70
C ASP A 38 16.90 -5.32 6.91
N GLU A 39 15.93 -4.44 6.63
CA GLU A 39 14.51 -4.72 6.77
C GLU A 39 13.81 -5.08 5.46
N THR A 40 12.70 -5.82 5.61
CA THR A 40 11.78 -6.17 4.53
C THR A 40 10.54 -5.30 4.63
N TYR A 41 10.17 -4.69 3.51
CA TYR A 41 9.05 -3.77 3.39
C TYR A 41 7.93 -4.36 2.55
N PHE A 42 6.72 -3.99 2.91
CA PHE A 42 5.48 -4.49 2.32
C PHE A 42 4.71 -3.33 1.70
N PHE A 43 4.31 -3.54 0.45
CA PHE A 43 3.57 -2.57 -0.34
C PHE A 43 2.40 -3.24 -1.05
N LEU A 44 1.38 -2.45 -1.35
CA LEU A 44 0.30 -2.82 -2.24
C LEU A 44 0.48 -2.04 -3.55
N GLU A 45 0.72 -2.78 -4.62
CA GLU A 45 0.85 -2.25 -5.98
C GLU A 45 -0.52 -2.18 -6.65
N LEU A 46 -0.98 -0.98 -6.98
CA LEU A 46 -2.18 -0.78 -7.76
C LEU A 46 -1.93 -1.15 -9.23
N PRO A 47 -2.93 -1.69 -9.94
CA PRO A 47 -2.79 -2.10 -11.35
C PRO A 47 -2.46 -0.91 -12.27
N ALA A 48 -2.86 0.30 -11.89
CA ALA A 48 -2.54 1.55 -12.55
C ALA A 48 -2.37 2.69 -11.54
N SER A 49 -1.68 3.75 -11.96
CA SER A 49 -1.66 5.00 -11.20
C SER A 49 -3.08 5.51 -11.01
N THR A 50 -3.43 5.76 -9.76
CA THR A 50 -4.79 5.97 -9.31
C THR A 50 -4.88 7.29 -8.57
N GLU A 51 -5.92 8.09 -8.84
CA GLU A 51 -6.16 9.35 -8.15
C GLU A 51 -6.35 9.11 -6.65
N VAL A 52 -5.64 9.92 -5.84
CA VAL A 52 -5.79 9.85 -4.38
C VAL A 52 -6.73 10.94 -3.91
N ALA A 53 -8.00 10.58 -3.78
CA ALA A 53 -9.01 11.40 -3.13
C ALA A 53 -9.03 11.14 -1.61
N GLY A 54 -9.22 12.19 -0.79
CA GLY A 54 -9.29 12.08 0.67
C GLY A 54 -8.46 13.09 1.44
N PHE A 55 -8.39 12.93 2.77
CA PHE A 55 -7.60 13.78 3.65
C PHE A 55 -6.12 13.40 3.56
N GLN A 56 -5.31 14.27 2.95
CA GLN A 56 -3.87 14.11 2.90
C GLN A 56 -3.21 14.91 4.03
N GLY A 57 -2.21 14.31 4.70
CA GLY A 57 -1.46 14.91 5.79
C GLY A 57 -0.59 16.10 5.37
N GLY A 58 0.36 16.49 6.23
CA GLY A 58 1.23 17.65 6.01
C GLY A 58 2.34 17.46 4.96
N ALA A 59 2.50 16.25 4.42
CA ALA A 59 3.40 15.92 3.33
C ALA A 59 2.98 16.62 2.02
N PRO A 60 3.88 16.73 1.01
CA PRO A 60 3.48 17.16 -0.32
C PRO A 60 2.26 16.39 -0.81
N LYS A 61 1.26 17.12 -1.31
CA LYS A 61 0.03 16.49 -1.80
C LYS A 61 0.32 15.75 -3.10
N VAL A 62 -0.02 14.47 -3.13
CA VAL A 62 0.12 13.62 -4.30
C VAL A 62 -1.25 13.50 -4.98
N ARG A 63 -1.25 13.67 -6.30
CA ARG A 63 -2.49 13.58 -7.09
C ARG A 63 -2.84 12.14 -7.43
N GLU A 64 -1.84 11.34 -7.74
CA GLU A 64 -1.99 9.95 -8.15
C GLU A 64 -0.86 9.10 -7.58
N THR A 65 -1.15 7.86 -7.20
CA THR A 65 -0.15 6.89 -6.75
C THR A 65 -0.38 5.53 -7.40
N LYS A 66 0.69 4.75 -7.54
CA LYS A 66 0.62 3.32 -7.84
C LYS A 66 0.88 2.44 -6.60
N TRP A 67 1.37 3.05 -5.52
CA TRP A 67 1.83 2.33 -4.34
C TRP A 67 1.03 2.74 -3.12
N ILE A 68 0.65 1.78 -2.31
CA ILE A 68 0.18 2.00 -0.95
C ILE A 68 1.13 1.28 0.00
N THR A 69 1.69 2.01 0.95
CA THR A 69 2.65 1.51 1.93
C THR A 69 1.92 0.82 3.05
N ILE A 70 2.37 -0.38 3.41
CA ILE A 70 1.95 -1.05 4.64
C ILE A 70 2.99 -0.75 5.71
N GLY A 71 4.23 -1.12 5.42
CA GLY A 71 5.34 -0.89 6.32
C GLY A 71 6.28 -2.08 6.42
N THR A 72 6.69 -2.41 7.63
CA THR A 72 7.58 -3.54 7.93
C THR A 72 6.79 -4.84 8.12
N GLU A 73 7.47 -5.96 8.41
CA GLU A 73 6.82 -7.26 8.65
C GLU A 73 5.79 -7.19 9.78
N ASP A 74 6.14 -6.58 10.91
CA ASP A 74 5.23 -6.45 12.05
C ASP A 74 3.95 -5.70 11.67
N GLU A 75 4.08 -4.61 10.91
CA GLU A 75 2.95 -3.81 10.43
C GLU A 75 2.12 -4.58 9.40
N ALA A 76 2.75 -5.40 8.55
CA ALA A 76 2.04 -6.27 7.63
C ALA A 76 1.30 -7.41 8.35
N LEU A 77 1.89 -8.00 9.40
CA LEU A 77 1.23 -9.00 10.23
C LEU A 77 0.07 -8.40 11.05
N ASP A 78 0.17 -7.14 11.48
CA ASP A 78 -0.95 -6.42 12.08
C ASP A 78 -2.14 -6.33 11.10
N LEU A 79 -1.87 -6.19 9.79
CA LEU A 79 -2.90 -6.12 8.76
C LEU A 79 -3.44 -7.50 8.33
N PHE A 80 -2.56 -8.48 8.12
CA PHE A 80 -2.93 -9.78 7.53
C PHE A 80 -3.10 -10.92 8.55
N GLY A 81 -2.76 -10.68 9.81
CA GLY A 81 -2.78 -11.64 10.91
C GLY A 81 -1.41 -12.28 11.18
N TYR A 82 -1.03 -12.37 12.45
CA TYR A 82 0.27 -12.89 12.90
C TYR A 82 0.59 -14.34 12.55
N ASP A 83 -0.43 -15.16 12.20
CA ASP A 83 -0.24 -16.55 11.78
C ASP A 83 -0.06 -16.70 10.26
N THR A 84 -0.08 -15.60 9.51
CA THR A 84 0.01 -15.58 8.03
C THR A 84 1.46 -15.67 7.57
N ASP A 85 1.74 -16.57 6.62
CA ASP A 85 3.01 -16.59 5.90
C ASP A 85 2.98 -15.55 4.76
N LEU A 86 3.46 -14.34 5.05
CA LEU A 86 3.44 -13.21 4.12
C LEU A 86 4.23 -13.47 2.82
N SER A 87 5.23 -14.36 2.87
CA SER A 87 6.03 -14.68 1.69
C SER A 87 5.23 -15.42 0.62
N LEU A 88 4.17 -16.13 1.02
CA LEU A 88 3.26 -16.81 0.09
C LEU A 88 2.28 -15.86 -0.59
N LEU A 89 2.15 -14.63 -0.10
CA LEU A 89 1.26 -13.62 -0.65
C LEU A 89 1.98 -12.68 -1.63
N ASP A 90 3.31 -12.70 -1.70
CA ASP A 90 4.06 -11.85 -2.64
C ASP A 90 3.67 -12.17 -4.10
N GLY A 91 3.24 -11.15 -4.82
CA GLY A 91 2.77 -11.25 -6.20
C GLY A 91 1.31 -11.67 -6.36
N GLU A 92 0.61 -12.05 -5.27
CA GLU A 92 -0.81 -12.36 -5.31
C GLU A 92 -1.64 -11.08 -5.44
N VAL A 93 -2.71 -11.13 -6.25
CA VAL A 93 -3.68 -10.04 -6.37
C VAL A 93 -4.67 -10.16 -5.23
N LEU A 94 -4.74 -9.12 -4.39
CA LEU A 94 -5.63 -9.03 -3.26
C LEU A 94 -6.79 -8.11 -3.61
N HIS A 95 -8.01 -8.55 -3.34
CA HIS A 95 -9.18 -7.70 -3.21
C HIS A 95 -9.28 -7.25 -1.76
N LEU A 96 -8.96 -5.98 -1.52
CA LEU A 96 -8.92 -5.34 -0.22
C LEU A 96 -10.24 -4.62 0.05
N ILE A 97 -10.75 -4.78 1.27
CA ILE A 97 -11.87 -3.99 1.78
C ILE A 97 -11.31 -2.87 2.65
N LEU A 98 -11.22 -1.66 2.10
CA LEU A 98 -10.65 -0.51 2.79
C LEU A 98 -11.70 0.39 3.43
N HIS A 99 -11.34 0.94 4.58
CA HIS A 99 -12.04 2.05 5.19
C HIS A 99 -11.51 3.38 4.63
N ALA A 100 -12.39 4.18 4.03
CA ALA A 100 -12.05 5.42 3.33
C ALA A 100 -11.38 6.48 4.23
N ASP A 101 -11.50 6.37 5.56
CA ASP A 101 -10.90 7.26 6.55
C ASP A 101 -9.52 6.80 7.05
N ARG A 102 -8.99 5.66 6.55
CA ARG A 102 -7.78 5.00 7.10
C ARG A 102 -6.59 4.98 6.16
N ILE A 103 -6.68 5.67 5.03
CA ILE A 103 -5.54 5.94 4.15
C ILE A 103 -5.03 7.35 4.45
N PHE A 104 -3.76 7.47 4.84
CA PHE A 104 -3.16 8.77 5.17
C PHE A 104 -1.73 8.86 4.61
N TYR A 105 -1.22 10.07 4.54
CA TYR A 105 0.17 10.31 4.12
C TYR A 105 1.03 10.53 5.36
N PRO A 106 2.01 9.65 5.64
CA PRO A 106 2.94 9.89 6.72
C PRO A 106 3.75 11.15 6.39
N GLY A 107 3.73 12.13 7.30
CA GLY A 107 4.61 13.31 7.21
C GLY A 107 6.05 13.03 7.62
N ASP A 108 6.42 11.76 7.69
CA ASP A 108 7.66 11.26 8.26
C ASP A 108 8.61 10.84 7.12
N PRO A 109 9.84 11.37 7.08
CA PRO A 109 10.82 11.08 6.03
C PRO A 109 11.32 9.61 6.01
N SER A 110 11.03 8.81 7.04
CA SER A 110 11.29 7.36 7.07
C SER A 110 10.31 6.54 6.23
N TRP A 111 9.26 7.17 5.71
CA TRP A 111 8.29 6.55 4.82
C TRP A 111 8.39 7.12 3.40
N PRO A 112 8.00 6.35 2.36
CA PRO A 112 8.00 6.85 0.99
C PRO A 112 7.26 8.17 0.89
N ALA A 113 7.97 9.23 0.50
CA ALA A 113 7.51 10.62 0.59
C ALA A 113 6.26 10.95 -0.26
N ASP A 114 5.81 10.01 -1.09
CA ASP A 114 4.70 10.18 -2.01
C ASP A 114 3.70 9.01 -2.03
N ALA A 115 3.92 7.95 -1.22
CA ALA A 115 2.97 6.84 -1.16
C ALA A 115 2.05 6.98 0.05
N PRO A 116 0.72 6.89 -0.10
CA PRO A 116 -0.17 6.76 1.04
C PRO A 116 0.18 5.51 1.87
N ARG A 117 -0.17 5.55 3.16
CA ARG A 117 -0.09 4.43 4.10
C ARG A 117 -1.49 3.98 4.52
N ILE A 118 -1.66 2.69 4.71
CA ILE A 118 -2.86 2.10 5.33
C ILE A 118 -2.49 1.67 6.75
N ASP A 119 -3.26 2.13 7.74
CA ASP A 119 -3.12 1.66 9.12
C ASP A 119 -4.01 0.46 9.45
N GLU A 120 -5.08 0.22 8.69
CA GLU A 120 -6.06 -0.85 9.01
C GLU A 120 -6.78 -1.38 7.76
N ILE A 121 -6.90 -2.70 7.66
CA ILE A 121 -7.68 -3.44 6.66
C ILE A 121 -8.61 -4.39 7.42
N PHE A 122 -9.92 -4.37 7.13
CA PHE A 122 -10.90 -5.20 7.86
C PHE A 122 -11.10 -6.58 7.24
N GLY A 123 -10.57 -6.79 6.03
CA GLY A 123 -10.58 -8.04 5.33
C GLY A 123 -9.90 -7.92 3.96
N TYR A 124 -9.34 -9.03 3.50
CA TYR A 124 -8.86 -9.19 2.14
C TYR A 124 -9.29 -10.57 1.62
N GLU A 125 -9.47 -10.66 0.30
CA GLU A 125 -9.66 -11.92 -0.42
C GLU A 125 -8.57 -12.02 -1.49
N ILE A 126 -8.05 -13.22 -1.73
CA ILE A 126 -7.19 -13.45 -2.91
C ILE A 126 -8.11 -13.46 -4.12
N ALA A 127 -7.81 -12.62 -5.12
CA ALA A 127 -8.60 -12.52 -6.33
C ALA A 127 -8.28 -13.71 -7.27
N ASP A 128 -9.30 -14.50 -7.62
CA ASP A 128 -9.23 -15.63 -8.58
C ASP A 128 -8.98 -15.19 -10.04
#